data_AF-A0A6I1R2T0-F1
#
_entry.id   AF-A0A6I1R2T0-F1
#
_cell.length_a   1.000
_cell.length_b   1.000
_cell.length_c   1.000
_cell.angle_alpha   90.00
_cell.angle_beta   90.00
_cell.angle_gamma   90.00
#
_symmetry.space_group_name_H-M   'P 1'
#
loop_
_entity.id
_entity.type
_entity.pdbx_description
1 polymer ?
#
loop_
_entity_poly.entity_id
_entity_poly.type
_entity_poly.pdbx_seq_one_letter_code
_entity_poly.pdbx_strand_id
1 'polypeptide(L)'
;MASWETDLVMELDRIGEAEVRTRLARGDFGMLGSTKSRAVNKWLASKESERLTAKETRALSISEEATSIAHKAHSIAAEALSHSRRANVIAMIAMICSVIAVISAAIIGFYK
;
A
#
# COMPACT_ATOMS: atom_id res chain seq x y z
N MET A 1 14.77 37.06 -0.80
CA MET A 1 14.59 36.70 0.61
C MET A 1 15.40 37.68 1.42
N ALA A 2 14.77 38.39 2.34
CA ALA A 2 15.50 39.30 3.21
C ALA A 2 16.28 38.48 4.25
N SER A 3 17.46 38.95 4.69
CA SER A 3 18.31 38.22 5.65
C SER A 3 17.54 37.81 6.92
N TRP A 4 16.66 38.69 7.41
CA TRP A 4 15.82 38.43 8.58
C TRP A 4 14.79 37.30 8.37
N GLU A 5 14.38 37.02 7.13
CA GLU A 5 13.46 35.90 6.85
C GLU A 5 14.17 34.55 7.00
N THR A 6 15.44 34.48 6.60
CA THR A 6 16.25 33.27 6.73
C THR A 6 16.53 32.96 8.19
N ASP A 7 16.91 33.99 8.97
CA ASP A 7 17.10 33.87 10.42
C ASP A 7 15.82 33.44 11.13
N LEU A 8 14.68 33.99 10.69
CA LEU A 8 13.37 33.59 11.20
C LEU A 8 13.07 32.13 10.88
N VAL A 9 13.30 31.67 9.65
CA VAL A 9 13.05 30.27 9.26
C VAL A 9 13.91 29.32 10.10
N MET A 10 15.19 29.62 10.31
CA MET A 10 16.05 28.80 11.19
C MET A 10 15.52 28.74 12.62
N GLU A 11 15.02 29.85 13.15
CA GLU A 11 14.43 29.88 14.48
C GLU A 11 13.13 29.07 14.54
N LEU A 12 12.28 29.15 13.52
CA LEU A 12 11.04 28.35 13.43
C LEU A 12 11.34 26.85 13.36
N ASP A 13 12.34 26.45 12.58
CA ASP A 13 12.79 25.06 12.51
C ASP A 13 13.37 24.58 13.85
N ARG A 14 14.08 25.46 14.58
CA ARG A 14 14.66 25.15 15.90
C ARG A 14 13.59 24.90 16.97
N ILE A 15 12.57 25.75 17.04
CA ILE A 15 11.52 25.65 18.07
C ILE A 15 10.43 24.63 17.71
N GLY A 16 10.26 24.32 16.43
CA GLY A 16 9.35 23.29 15.94
C GLY A 16 7.91 23.75 15.73
N GLU A 17 7.19 23.04 14.85
CA GLU A 17 5.87 23.41 14.33
C GLU A 17 4.80 23.62 15.41
N ALA A 18 4.78 22.76 16.44
CA ALA A 18 3.80 22.82 17.51
C ALA A 18 3.93 24.13 18.32
N GLU A 19 5.15 24.46 18.71
CA GLU A 19 5.46 25.68 19.46
C GLU A 19 5.22 26.93 18.59
N VAL A 20 5.55 26.88 17.30
CA VAL A 20 5.24 27.96 16.35
C VAL A 20 3.73 28.23 16.29
N ARG A 21 2.90 27.20 16.20
CA ARG A 21 1.43 27.37 16.19
C ARG A 21 0.92 27.98 17.49
N THR A 22 1.44 27.54 18.63
CA THR A 22 1.07 28.08 19.94
C THR A 22 1.45 29.55 20.07
N ARG A 23 2.66 29.94 19.68
CA ARG A 23 3.14 31.33 19.68
C ARG A 23 2.38 32.22 18.70
N LEU A 24 2.02 31.66 17.54
CA LEU A 24 1.18 32.36 16.56
C LEU A 24 -0.22 32.65 17.10
N ALA A 25 -0.84 31.70 17.80
CA ALA A 25 -2.13 31.90 18.45
C ALA A 25 -2.09 32.93 19.58
N ARG A 26 -0.93 33.08 20.26
CA ARG A 26 -0.70 34.09 21.31
C ARG A 26 -0.39 35.49 20.76
N GLY A 27 -0.08 35.61 19.47
CA GLY A 27 0.28 36.89 18.84
C GLY A 27 1.76 37.26 18.98
N ASP A 28 2.63 36.33 19.36
CA ASP A 28 4.06 36.57 19.59
C ASP A 28 4.84 36.94 18.31
N PHE A 29 4.23 36.72 17.14
CA PHE A 29 4.78 37.08 15.83
C PHE A 29 4.27 38.44 15.31
N GLY A 30 3.69 39.27 16.18
CA GLY A 30 3.11 40.56 15.85
C GLY A 30 1.65 40.47 15.42
N MET A 31 1.07 41.60 15.04
CA MET A 31 -0.33 41.66 14.62
C MET A 31 -0.61 40.74 13.42
N LEU A 32 -1.85 40.23 13.36
CA LEU A 32 -2.38 39.49 12.21
C LEU A 32 -2.14 40.28 10.92
N GLY A 33 -1.50 39.64 9.94
CA GLY A 33 -1.17 40.26 8.65
C GLY A 33 0.15 41.02 8.59
N SER A 34 0.86 41.17 9.73
CA SER A 34 2.24 41.67 9.74
C SER A 34 3.16 40.82 8.86
N THR A 35 4.25 41.41 8.37
CA THR A 35 5.24 40.73 7.53
C THR A 35 5.78 39.47 8.21
N LYS A 36 6.01 39.52 9.52
CA LYS A 36 6.48 38.39 10.34
C LYS A 36 5.41 37.30 10.48
N SER A 37 4.17 37.66 10.80
CA SER A 37 3.04 36.71 10.84
C SER A 37 2.80 36.03 9.49
N ARG A 38 2.95 36.77 8.38
CA ARG A 38 2.83 36.22 7.02
C ARG A 38 3.96 35.23 6.70
N ALA A 39 5.19 35.54 7.08
CA ALA A 39 6.33 34.64 6.90
C ALA A 39 6.16 33.33 7.69
N VAL A 40 5.68 33.41 8.94
CA VAL A 40 5.38 32.23 9.76
C VAL A 40 4.29 31.36 9.14
N ASN A 41 3.19 31.98 8.66
CA ASN A 41 2.13 31.24 7.97
C ASN A 41 2.62 30.56 6.70
N LYS A 42 3.50 31.23 5.93
CA LYS A 42 4.11 30.64 4.74
C LYS A 42 5.00 29.45 5.08
N TRP A 43 5.78 29.53 6.16
CA TRP A 43 6.60 28.42 6.64
C TRP A 43 5.73 27.24 7.11
N LEU A 44 4.65 27.50 7.87
CA LEU A 44 3.70 26.46 8.28
C LEU A 44 3.04 25.78 7.07
N ALA A 45 2.66 26.54 6.06
CA ALA A 45 2.12 26.01 4.81
C ALA A 45 3.15 25.15 4.05
N SER A 46 4.43 25.53 4.08
CA SER A 46 5.53 24.72 3.50
C SER A 46 5.64 23.37 4.20
N LYS A 47 5.65 23.35 5.54
CA LYS A 47 5.74 22.09 6.31
C LYS A 47 4.54 21.18 6.05
N GLU A 48 3.34 21.75 5.98
CA GLU A 48 2.15 20.96 5.65
C GLU A 48 2.19 20.43 4.22
N SER A 49 2.65 21.23 3.26
CA SER A 49 2.86 20.77 1.88
C SER A 49 3.87 19.63 1.80
N GLU A 50 5.00 19.72 2.48
CA GLU A 50 6.00 18.64 2.56
C GLU A 50 5.39 17.36 3.13
N ARG A 51 4.57 17.48 4.18
CA ARG A 51 3.87 16.35 4.79
C ARG A 51 2.86 15.71 3.84
N LEU A 52 2.11 16.52 3.09
CA LEU A 52 1.16 16.04 2.09
C LEU A 52 1.89 15.31 0.96
N THR A 53 2.94 15.89 0.40
CA THR A 53 3.77 15.25 -0.62
C THR A 53 4.37 13.94 -0.11
N ALA A 54 4.89 13.91 1.12
CA ALA A 54 5.44 12.69 1.71
C ALA A 54 4.37 11.61 1.96
N LYS A 55 3.12 12.00 2.25
CA LYS A 55 2.00 11.05 2.35
C LYS A 55 1.60 10.52 0.98
N GLU A 56 1.55 11.38 -0.03
CA GLU A 56 1.21 11.00 -1.40
C GLU A 56 2.25 10.03 -1.98
N THR A 57 3.54 10.30 -1.80
CA THR A 57 4.60 9.37 -2.25
C THR A 57 4.53 8.02 -1.54
N ARG A 58 4.25 8.01 -0.22
CA ARG A 58 4.02 6.76 0.51
C ARG A 58 2.78 6.02 0.01
N ALA A 59 1.68 6.72 -0.25
CA ALA A 59 0.46 6.13 -0.76
C ALA A 59 0.66 5.50 -2.15
N LEU A 60 1.40 6.19 -3.03
CA LEU A 60 1.79 5.67 -4.34
C LEU A 60 2.64 4.40 -4.21
N SER A 61 3.68 4.43 -3.36
CA SER A 61 4.53 3.26 -3.11
C SER A 61 3.75 2.05 -2.58
N ILE A 62 2.81 2.27 -1.65
CA ILE A 62 1.93 1.22 -1.13
C ILE A 62 1.01 0.67 -2.23
N SER A 63 0.47 1.55 -3.09
CA SER A 63 -0.39 1.17 -4.20
C SER A 63 0.35 0.32 -5.24
N GLU A 64 1.60 0.70 -5.57
CA GLU A 64 2.48 -0.06 -6.46
C GLU A 64 2.81 -1.44 -5.88
N GLU A 65 3.16 -1.51 -4.59
CA GLU A 65 3.42 -2.77 -3.91
C GLU A 65 2.17 -3.67 -3.88
N ALA A 66 1.01 -3.11 -3.55
CA ALA A 66 -0.26 -3.83 -3.56
C ALA A 66 -0.59 -4.39 -4.96
N THR A 67 -0.34 -3.60 -6.01
CA THR A 67 -0.55 -4.04 -7.40
C THR A 67 0.40 -5.18 -7.77
N SER A 68 1.67 -5.10 -7.35
CA SER A 68 2.65 -6.17 -7.55
C SER A 68 2.24 -7.46 -6.83
N ILE A 69 1.78 -7.36 -5.59
CA ILE A 69 1.28 -8.50 -4.81
C ILE A 69 0.04 -9.10 -5.48
N ALA A 70 -0.91 -8.28 -5.93
CA ALA A 70 -2.11 -8.75 -6.62
C ALA A 70 -1.76 -9.51 -7.91
N HIS A 71 -0.80 -9.03 -8.69
CA HIS A 71 -0.33 -9.74 -9.88
C HIS A 71 0.34 -11.08 -9.54
N LYS A 72 1.19 -11.13 -8.51
CA LYS A 72 1.79 -12.39 -8.05
C LYS A 72 0.72 -13.37 -7.56
N ALA A 73 -0.24 -12.91 -6.77
CA ALA A 73 -1.35 -13.72 -6.29
C ALA A 73 -2.20 -14.27 -7.44
N HIS A 74 -2.48 -13.45 -8.46
CA HIS A 74 -3.19 -13.89 -9.66
C HIS A 74 -2.41 -14.96 -10.42
N SER A 75 -1.09 -14.80 -10.58
CA SER A 75 -0.24 -15.81 -11.21
C SER A 75 -0.26 -17.14 -10.45
N ILE A 76 -0.13 -17.11 -9.12
CA ILE A 76 -0.18 -18.30 -8.28
C ILE A 76 -1.55 -18.98 -8.37
N ALA A 77 -2.63 -18.20 -8.34
CA ALA A 77 -3.99 -18.73 -8.47
C ALA A 77 -4.21 -19.39 -9.84
N ALA A 78 -3.69 -18.80 -10.91
CA ALA A 78 -3.77 -19.38 -12.25
C ALA A 78 -2.99 -20.71 -12.36
N GLU A 79 -1.80 -20.77 -11.76
CA GLU A 79 -1.00 -21.99 -11.69
C GLU A 79 -1.70 -23.08 -10.86
N ALA A 80 -2.23 -22.74 -9.69
CA ALA A 80 -3.00 -23.64 -8.85
C ALA A 80 -4.24 -24.19 -9.58
N LEU A 81 -4.94 -23.35 -10.34
CA LEU A 81 -6.09 -23.77 -11.15
C LEU A 81 -5.66 -24.75 -12.26
N SER A 82 -4.51 -24.53 -12.90
CA SER A 82 -3.93 -25.44 -13.88
C SER A 82 -3.60 -26.80 -13.25
N HIS A 83 -2.96 -26.81 -12.08
CA HIS A 83 -2.67 -28.04 -11.34
C HIS A 83 -3.94 -28.80 -10.94
N SER A 84 -4.94 -28.08 -10.43
CA SER A 84 -6.24 -28.66 -10.07
C SER A 84 -6.93 -29.32 -11.28
N ARG A 85 -6.93 -28.65 -12.44
CA ARG A 85 -7.46 -29.22 -13.69
C ARG A 85 -6.75 -30.51 -14.09
N ARG A 86 -5.42 -30.54 -14.02
CA ARG A 86 -4.62 -31.75 -14.32
C ARG A 86 -4.94 -32.88 -13.35
N ALA A 87 -5.01 -32.58 -12.06
CA ALA A 87 -5.37 -33.56 -11.03
C ALA A 87 -6.76 -34.15 -11.27
N ASN A 88 -7.75 -33.31 -11.62
CA ASN A 88 -9.10 -33.77 -11.95
C ASN A 88 -9.13 -34.69 -13.17
N VAL A 89 -8.34 -34.41 -14.21
CA VAL A 89 -8.23 -35.30 -15.38
C VAL A 89 -7.65 -36.66 -14.98
N ILE A 90 -6.58 -36.68 -14.17
CA ILE A 90 -5.98 -37.93 -13.69
C ILE A 90 -6.98 -38.72 -12.84
N ALA A 91 -7.67 -38.05 -11.92
CA ALA A 91 -8.70 -38.68 -11.08
C ALA A 91 -9.83 -39.28 -11.92
N MET A 92 -10.28 -38.57 -12.96
CA MET A 92 -11.30 -39.06 -13.88
C MET A 92 -10.85 -40.33 -14.61
N ILE A 93 -9.60 -40.36 -15.12
CA ILE A 93 -9.04 -41.55 -15.77
C ILE A 93 -8.96 -42.72 -14.78
N ALA A 94 -8.47 -42.48 -13.56
CA ALA A 94 -8.37 -43.50 -12.52
C ALA A 94 -9.74 -44.09 -12.16
N MET A 95 -10.78 -43.25 -12.06
CA MET A 95 -12.15 -43.72 -11.83
C MET A 95 -12.64 -44.64 -12.95
N ILE A 96 -12.41 -44.28 -14.22
CA ILE A 96 -12.80 -45.12 -15.37
C ILE A 96 -12.08 -46.47 -15.33
N CYS A 97 -10.76 -46.48 -15.09
CA CYS A 97 -10.00 -47.72 -14.96
C CYS A 97 -10.50 -48.60 -13.80
N SER A 98 -10.85 -47.99 -12.66
CA SER A 98 -11.41 -48.71 -11.51
C SER A 98 -12.75 -49.37 -11.86
N VAL A 99 -13.63 -48.68 -12.58
CA VAL A 99 -14.93 -49.25 -13.01
C VAL A 99 -14.71 -50.45 -13.94
N ILE A 100 -13.81 -50.32 -14.93
CA ILE A 100 -13.50 -51.42 -15.86
C ILE A 100 -12.94 -52.62 -15.10
N ALA A 101 -12.00 -52.41 -14.18
CA ALA A 101 -11.41 -53.48 -13.39
C ALA A 101 -12.45 -54.25 -12.56
N VAL A 102 -13.40 -53.55 -11.94
CA VAL A 102 -14.50 -54.17 -11.18
C VAL A 102 -15.40 -55.02 -12.08
N ILE A 103 -15.78 -54.49 -13.26
CA ILE A 103 -16.61 -55.23 -14.22
C ILE A 103 -15.89 -56.50 -14.71
N SER A 104 -14.62 -56.40 -15.08
CA SER A 104 -13.82 -57.54 -15.52
C SER A 104 -13.69 -58.60 -14.43
N ALA A 105 -13.44 -58.20 -13.18
CA ALA A 105 -13.37 -59.11 -12.05
C ALA A 105 -14.71 -59.84 -11.81
N ALA A 106 -15.84 -59.13 -11.91
CA ALA A 106 -17.16 -59.74 -11.77
C ALA A 106 -17.42 -60.78 -12.86
N ILE A 107 -17.13 -60.46 -14.12
CA ILE A 107 -17.26 -61.39 -15.26
C ILE A 107 -16.44 -62.65 -15.00
N ILE A 108 -15.14 -62.50 -14.67
CA ILE A 108 -14.26 -63.65 -14.39
C ILE A 108 -14.80 -64.49 -13.23
N GLY A 109 -15.34 -63.86 -12.19
CA GLY A 109 -15.94 -64.56 -11.05
C GLY A 109 -17.21 -65.34 -11.39
N PHE A 110 -18.02 -64.89 -12.35
CA PHE A 110 -19.23 -65.59 -12.79
C PHE A 110 -18.98 -66.76 -13.74
N TYR A 111 -17.95 -66.66 -14.59
CA TYR A 111 -17.61 -67.69 -15.57
C TYR A 111 -16.65 -68.77 -15.05
N LYS A 112 -16.31 -68.72 -13.77
CA LYS A 112 -15.46 -69.70 -13.07
C LYS A 112 -16.30 -70.52 -12.10
#